data_AF-A0A2D0J089-F1
#
_entry.id   AF-A0A2D0J089-F1
#
_cell.length_a   1.000
_cell.length_b   1.000
_cell.length_c   1.000
_cell.angle_alpha   90.00
_cell.angle_beta   90.00
_cell.angle_gamma   90.00
#
_symmetry.space_group_name_H-M   'P 1'
#
loop_
_entity.id
_entity.type
_entity.pdbx_description
1 polymer ?
#
loop_
_entity_poly.entity_id
_entity_poly.type
_entity_poly.pdbx_seq_one_letter_code
_entity_poly.pdbx_strand_id
1 'polypeptide(L)'
;MHPDHTCGITSLEGKAIFPNATVYISEAENNFRLNPQLVASISEKNQSFANMVQKAVAPYIAAKAFRIFKSGEEIISGIKAISTFGHTPGHT
;
A
#
# COMPACT_ATOMS: atom_id res chain seq x y z
N MET A 1 -5.77 1.92 -2.30
CA MET A 1 -4.47 1.81 -3.01
C MET A 1 -4.69 1.23 -4.40
N HIS A 2 -4.97 2.11 -5.36
CA HIS A 2 -5.10 1.75 -6.76
C HIS A 2 -3.73 1.80 -7.49
N PRO A 3 -3.59 1.09 -8.62
CA PRO A 3 -2.35 1.06 -9.40
C PRO A 3 -1.84 2.43 -9.83
N ASP A 4 -2.72 3.37 -10.20
CA ASP A 4 -2.41 4.73 -10.63
C ASP A 4 -1.82 5.62 -9.54
N HIS A 5 -1.95 5.24 -8.27
CA HIS A 5 -1.33 5.91 -7.13
C HIS A 5 -0.06 5.19 -6.62
N THR A 6 0.14 3.93 -7.00
CA THR A 6 1.11 3.04 -6.33
C THR A 6 2.21 2.56 -7.25
N CYS A 7 1.90 2.21 -8.50
CA CYS A 7 2.85 1.49 -9.35
C CYS A 7 4.07 2.33 -9.72
N GLY A 8 4.00 3.67 -9.62
CA GLY A 8 5.12 4.57 -9.87
C GLY A 8 6.26 4.53 -8.83
N ILE A 9 6.13 3.75 -7.74
CA ILE A 9 7.19 3.64 -6.72
C ILE A 9 8.23 2.57 -7.04
N THR A 10 7.98 1.70 -8.03
CA THR A 10 8.88 0.60 -8.40
C THR A 10 9.09 0.57 -9.91
N SER A 11 10.35 0.41 -10.31
CA SER A 11 10.79 0.32 -11.71
C SER A 11 10.34 -0.98 -12.38
N LEU A 12 10.44 -1.03 -13.71
CA LEU A 12 10.15 -2.25 -14.49
C LEU A 12 11.07 -3.41 -14.10
N GLU A 13 12.29 -3.11 -13.64
CA GLU A 13 13.26 -4.08 -13.13
C GLU A 13 13.00 -4.50 -11.67
N GLY A 14 11.91 -4.04 -11.05
CA GLY A 14 11.53 -4.39 -9.68
C GLY A 14 12.33 -3.68 -8.59
N LYS A 15 13.09 -2.64 -8.92
CA LYS A 15 13.84 -1.82 -7.95
C LYS A 15 13.00 -0.65 -7.45
N ALA A 16 13.14 -0.30 -6.16
CA ALA A 16 12.56 0.91 -5.60
C ALA A 16 13.04 2.16 -6.36
N ILE A 17 12.10 2.99 -6.81
CA ILE A 17 12.40 4.28 -7.46
C ILE A 17 12.84 5.31 -6.41
N PHE A 18 12.33 5.20 -5.19
CA PHE A 18 12.68 6.06 -4.05
C PHE A 18 13.40 5.22 -2.97
N PRO A 19 14.69 4.89 -3.13
CA PRO A 19 15.36 3.89 -2.29
C PRO A 19 15.54 4.29 -0.83
N ASN A 20 15.48 5.59 -0.50
CA ASN A 20 15.62 6.11 0.85
C ASN A 20 14.27 6.43 1.53
N ALA A 21 13.15 6.14 0.88
CA ALA A 21 11.82 6.48 1.37
C ALA A 21 11.19 5.33 2.15
N THR A 22 10.41 5.67 3.19
CA THR A 22 9.48 4.74 3.84
C THR A 22 8.11 4.87 3.20
N VAL A 23 7.52 3.75 2.79
CA VAL A 23 6.14 3.69 2.30
C VAL A 23 5.21 3.48 3.49
N TYR A 24 4.20 4.33 3.62
CA TYR A 24 3.19 4.27 4.67
C TYR A 24 1.87 3.79 4.07
N ILE A 25 1.21 2.84 4.73
CA ILE A 25 -0.08 2.29 4.30
C ILE A 25 -1.02 2.18 5.50
N SER A 26 -2.32 2.42 5.29
CA SER A 26 -3.32 2.18 6.34
C SER A 26 -3.48 0.68 6.61
N GLU A 27 -3.74 0.30 7.86
CA GLU A 27 -3.98 -1.09 8.26
C GLU A 27 -5.09 -1.76 7.44
N ALA A 28 -6.18 -1.05 7.17
CA ALA A 28 -7.31 -1.56 6.39
C ALA A 28 -6.92 -1.82 4.91
N GLU A 29 -6.13 -0.93 4.30
CA GLU A 29 -5.69 -1.12 2.91
C GLU A 29 -4.62 -2.20 2.80
N ASN A 30 -3.72 -2.30 3.79
CA ASN A 30 -2.76 -3.39 3.89
C ASN A 30 -3.48 -4.74 3.89
N ASN A 31 -4.50 -4.89 4.73
CA ASN A 31 -5.29 -6.11 4.78
C ASN A 31 -6.01 -6.36 3.44
N PHE A 32 -6.62 -5.34 2.85
CA PHE A 32 -7.37 -5.50 1.58
C PHE A 32 -6.48 -5.87 0.38
N ARG A 33 -5.21 -5.45 0.35
CA ARG A 33 -4.33 -5.60 -0.81
C ARG A 33 -3.21 -6.61 -0.65
N LEU A 34 -2.74 -6.87 0.57
CA LEU A 34 -1.57 -7.69 0.84
C LEU A 34 -1.89 -8.98 1.62
N ASN A 35 -3.05 -9.09 2.27
CA ASN A 35 -3.43 -10.33 2.95
C ASN A 35 -3.87 -11.39 1.92
N PRO A 36 -3.16 -12.52 1.75
CA PRO A 36 -3.47 -13.50 0.71
C PRO A 36 -4.87 -14.10 0.81
N GLN A 37 -5.37 -14.32 2.04
CA GLN A 37 -6.68 -14.90 2.28
C GLN A 37 -7.80 -13.94 1.87
N LEU A 38 -7.65 -12.63 2.14
CA LEU A 38 -8.61 -11.62 1.71
C LEU A 38 -8.50 -11.35 0.22
N VAL A 39 -7.30 -11.32 -0.35
CA VAL A 39 -7.13 -11.14 -1.79
C VAL A 39 -7.79 -12.30 -2.56
N ALA A 40 -7.71 -13.53 -2.07
CA ALA A 40 -8.38 -14.66 -2.73
C ALA A 40 -9.93 -14.57 -2.71
N SER A 41 -10.53 -13.76 -1.85
CA SER A 41 -12.00 -13.67 -1.69
C SER A 41 -12.64 -12.48 -2.40
N ILE A 42 -11.87 -11.57 -3.00
CA ILE A 42 -12.37 -10.37 -3.70
C ILE A 42 -12.44 -10.60 -5.22
N SER A 43 -13.10 -9.69 -5.95
CA SER A 43 -13.27 -9.81 -7.40
C SER A 43 -11.96 -9.87 -8.18
N GLU A 44 -11.95 -10.52 -9.35
CA GLU A 44 -10.75 -10.69 -10.20
C GLU A 44 -10.05 -9.37 -10.55
N LYS A 45 -10.84 -8.32 -10.81
CA LYS A 45 -10.30 -6.96 -11.03
C LYS A 45 -9.49 -6.49 -9.81
N ASN A 46 -10.02 -6.68 -8.61
CA ASN A 46 -9.34 -6.29 -7.39
C ASN A 46 -8.15 -7.21 -7.05
N GLN A 47 -8.22 -8.49 -7.40
CA GLN A 47 -7.07 -9.40 -7.32
C GLN A 47 -5.93 -8.93 -8.24
N SER A 48 -6.24 -8.53 -9.46
CA SER A 48 -5.26 -7.98 -10.41
C SER A 48 -4.61 -6.72 -9.85
N PHE A 49 -5.38 -5.83 -9.24
CA PHE A 49 -4.84 -4.64 -8.58
C PHE A 49 -3.99 -4.99 -7.36
N ALA A 50 -4.39 -5.97 -6.56
CA ALA A 50 -3.61 -6.46 -5.43
C ALA A 50 -2.25 -7.01 -5.89
N ASN A 51 -2.20 -7.78 -6.97
CA ASN A 51 -0.96 -8.29 -7.55
C ASN A 51 -0.01 -7.16 -8.00
N MET A 52 -0.53 -6.13 -8.66
CA MET A 52 0.27 -4.95 -9.07
C MET A 52 0.81 -4.20 -7.85
N VAL A 53 -0.04 -3.99 -6.86
CA VAL A 53 0.31 -3.36 -5.58
C VAL A 53 1.40 -4.15 -4.86
N GLN A 54 1.26 -5.46 -4.72
CA GLN A 54 2.22 -6.33 -4.03
C GLN A 54 3.60 -6.25 -4.69
N LYS A 55 3.65 -6.28 -6.03
CA LYS A 55 4.90 -6.08 -6.78
C LYS A 55 5.49 -4.68 -6.53
N ALA A 56 4.66 -3.65 -6.51
CA ALA A 56 5.11 -2.28 -6.32
C ALA A 56 5.72 -2.04 -4.93
N VAL A 57 5.19 -2.66 -3.87
CA VAL A 57 5.68 -2.46 -2.50
C VAL A 57 6.76 -3.46 -2.06
N ALA A 58 6.94 -4.56 -2.79
CA ALA A 58 7.92 -5.61 -2.48
C ALA A 58 9.34 -5.10 -2.17
N PRO A 59 9.97 -4.20 -2.95
CA PRO A 59 11.32 -3.74 -2.63
C PRO A 59 11.39 -2.92 -1.33
N TYR A 60 10.32 -2.21 -0.98
CA TYR A 60 10.22 -1.45 0.27
C TYR A 60 10.03 -2.37 1.48
N ILE A 61 9.23 -3.43 1.34
CA ILE A 61 9.10 -4.47 2.38
C ILE A 61 10.44 -5.17 2.61
N ALA A 62 11.13 -5.57 1.54
CA ALA A 62 12.45 -6.21 1.62
C ALA A 62 13.49 -5.32 2.32
N ALA A 63 13.44 -4.01 2.08
CA ALA A 63 14.29 -3.01 2.72
C ALA A 63 13.86 -2.62 4.14
N LYS A 64 12.80 -3.23 4.70
CA LYS A 64 12.18 -2.83 5.99
C LYS A 64 11.72 -1.35 6.02
N ALA A 65 11.42 -0.79 4.85
CA ALA A 65 10.97 0.58 4.62
C ALA A 65 9.48 0.64 4.26
N PHE A 66 8.67 -0.22 4.89
CA PHE A 66 7.22 -0.30 4.71
C PHE A 66 6.55 -0.32 6.07
N ARG A 67 5.72 0.69 6.35
CA ARG A 67 5.11 0.91 7.66
C ARG A 67 3.60 0.97 7.56
N ILE A 68 2.94 0.20 8.42
CA ILE A 68 1.49 0.22 8.58
C ILE A 68 1.13 1.27 9.64
N PHE A 69 0.12 2.08 9.38
CA PHE A 69 -0.42 3.05 10.34
C PHE A 69 -1.91 2.81 10.63
N LYS A 70 -2.37 3.37 11.76
CA LYS A 70 -3.80 3.43 12.12
C LYS A 70 -4.39 4.80 11.82
N SER A 71 -5.70 4.86 11.61
CA SER A 71 -6.39 6.14 11.41
C SER A 71 -6.19 7.07 12.61
N GLY A 72 -5.91 8.33 12.34
CA GLY A 72 -5.62 9.34 13.34
C GLY A 72 -4.17 9.34 13.85
N GLU A 73 -3.32 8.43 13.36
CA GLU A 73 -1.89 8.42 13.70
C GLU A 73 -1.16 9.60 13.05
N GLU A 74 -0.27 10.24 13.79
CA GLU A 74 0.71 11.17 13.25
C GLU A 74 1.91 10.37 12.71
N ILE A 75 1.92 10.15 11.39
CA ILE A 75 2.89 9.25 10.74
C ILE A 75 4.27 9.88 10.56
N ILE A 76 4.30 11.22 10.49
CA ILE A 76 5.47 12.10 10.44
C ILE A 76 5.06 13.36 11.21
N SER A 77 6.00 14.02 11.90
CA SER A 77 5.69 15.25 12.64
C SER A 77 4.98 16.28 11.76
N GLY A 78 3.82 16.76 12.21
CA GLY A 78 2.95 17.67 11.48
C GLY A 78 2.04 17.02 10.43
N ILE A 79 2.13 15.71 10.22
CA ILE A 79 1.35 14.97 9.22
C ILE A 79 0.52 13.87 9.89
N LYS A 80 -0.79 14.07 9.91
CA LYS A 80 -1.77 13.14 10.48
C LYS A 80 -2.51 12.39 9.39
N ALA A 81 -2.56 11.05 9.51
CA ALA A 81 -3.33 10.19 8.63
C ALA A 81 -4.82 10.23 9.02
N ILE A 82 -5.70 10.76 8.17
CA ILE A 82 -7.14 10.85 8.42
C ILE A 82 -7.89 9.91 7.50
N SER A 83 -8.53 8.88 8.07
CA SER A 83 -9.34 7.96 7.26
C SER A 83 -10.48 8.68 6.55
N THR A 84 -10.58 8.43 5.25
CA THR A 84 -11.67 8.85 4.37
C THR A 84 -12.19 7.64 3.60
N PHE A 85 -12.40 6.54 4.32
CA PHE A 85 -12.83 5.26 3.75
C PHE A 85 -14.08 5.39 2.88
N GLY A 86 -14.15 4.56 1.83
CA GLY A 86 -15.27 4.54 0.89
C GLY A 86 -14.82 3.99 -0.47
N HIS A 87 -13.99 4.75 -1.18
CA HIS A 87 -13.44 4.34 -2.48
C HIS A 87 -12.60 3.07 -2.39
N THR A 88 -11.77 2.97 -1.34
CA THR A 88 -11.17 1.71 -0.89
C THR A 88 -11.35 1.57 0.62
N PRO A 89 -11.27 0.34 1.18
CA PRO A 89 -11.48 0.11 2.61
C PRO A 89 -10.52 0.89 3.52
N GLY A 90 -9.30 1.19 3.04
CA GLY A 90 -8.32 1.98 3.78
C GLY A 90 -7.92 3.28 3.09
N HIS A 91 -8.84 3.91 2.34
CA HIS A 91 -8.59 5.23 1.74
C HIS A 91 -8.25 6.26 2.83
N THR A 92 -7.11 6.93 2.68
CA THR A 92 -6.52 7.88 3.62
C THR A 92 -5.70 8.89 2.85
#